data_AF-A0A957HIL0-F1
#
_entry.id   AF-A0A957HIL0-F1
#
_cell.length_a   1.000
_cell.length_b   1.000
_cell.length_c   1.000
_cell.angle_alpha   90.00
_cell.angle_beta   90.00
_cell.angle_gamma   90.00
#
_symmetry.space_group_name_H-M   'P 1'
#
loop_
_entity.id
_entity.type
_entity.pdbx_description
1 polymer ?
#
loop_
_entity_poly.entity_id
_entity_poly.type
_entity_poly.pdbx_seq_one_letter_code
_entity_poly.pdbx_strand_id
1 'polypeptide(L)'
;MKNIKRLILLVLLVALVWTGNLFAMSYSPERGTIRGSVHLDVDGDGRCVNSGVAGEVAVPGIDLTFTSVDGTQFVTLYSGSNGTYGLPSAGLGDWVVTAVPNPAIWQVTSANPRVVEISKAAGLVQLNVDFCVKPASGVTLPSAKLASLPESDVSAFLLNLDAPEPPQSPTLADNATVSEQLLTAPPEPQPAEDLADRADEEVSMLSEETWLTYLNYFRSMGNLPLFVNSDVLSNGSQLHSRYMVLNDAPIAHSEKIDNALFTPEGNQAAKNGNIFATTQLEADYRWAINFWVSAPFHLVNLLDPTLETVGYGNFNGSNGTFKMAAVLDVLSEKGNSTAPISYPLYFPAPDSSTWIVRESLYEWPDPLASCAGYQRPTGSSIVLQMGDGSGSPRVTSYALSVNGAVVPSCLITENNYNNPDPFAQSTGRKILDDQDAIVIIPRSPLLANSTYTVHIVANGQSYDWSFSTTNSPPTN
;
A
#
# COMPACT_ATOMS: atom_id res chain seq x y z
N MET A 1 53.99 16.73 44.05
CA MET A 1 54.18 15.55 43.16
C MET A 1 52.93 14.72 42.89
N LYS A 2 51.96 14.58 43.82
CA LYS A 2 50.71 13.82 43.60
C LYS A 2 49.74 14.46 42.57
N ASN A 3 49.73 15.80 42.46
CA ASN A 3 48.81 16.51 41.58
C ASN A 3 49.27 16.61 40.11
N ILE A 4 50.58 16.51 39.85
CA ILE A 4 51.14 16.53 38.49
C ILE A 4 50.90 15.18 37.79
N LYS A 5 50.96 14.06 38.53
CA LYS A 5 50.67 12.73 38.00
C LYS A 5 49.20 12.53 37.61
N ARG A 6 48.26 13.21 38.30
CA ARG A 6 46.84 13.20 37.93
C ARG A 6 46.54 14.03 36.67
N LEU A 7 47.27 15.13 36.47
CA LEU A 7 47.11 15.98 35.28
C LEU A 7 47.66 15.29 34.01
N ILE A 8 48.79 14.58 34.10
CA ILE A 8 49.38 13.86 32.97
C ILE A 8 48.53 12.64 32.56
N LEU A 9 47.90 11.95 33.51
CA LEU A 9 46.99 10.83 33.22
C LEU A 9 45.69 11.32 32.55
N LEU A 10 45.20 12.52 32.92
CA LEU A 10 44.03 13.14 32.29
C LEU A 10 44.32 13.57 30.84
N VAL A 11 45.51 14.10 30.58
CA VAL A 11 45.92 14.54 29.22
C VAL A 11 46.17 13.35 28.29
N LEU A 12 46.67 12.22 28.78
CA LEU A 12 46.86 11.00 27.98
C LEU A 12 45.53 10.27 27.67
N LEU A 13 44.54 10.31 28.58
CA LEU A 13 43.19 9.80 28.31
C LEU A 13 42.44 10.70 27.31
N VAL A 14 42.63 12.02 27.36
CA VAL A 14 42.06 12.95 26.37
C VAL A 14 42.73 12.82 25.00
N ALA A 15 44.03 12.51 24.95
CA ALA A 15 44.74 12.26 23.69
C ALA A 15 44.35 10.92 23.03
N LEU A 16 44.04 9.87 23.81
CA LEU A 16 43.57 8.60 23.26
C LEU A 16 42.12 8.67 22.72
N VAL A 17 41.31 9.59 23.24
CA VAL A 17 39.96 9.89 22.74
C VAL A 17 40.00 10.74 21.45
N TRP A 18 41.13 11.39 21.15
CA TRP A 18 41.32 12.25 19.98
C TRP A 18 41.94 11.59 18.75
N THR A 19 42.41 10.34 18.84
CA THR A 19 42.86 9.58 17.65
C THR A 19 41.92 8.43 17.26
N GLY A 20 40.83 8.21 18.01
CA GLY A 20 39.86 7.15 17.73
C GLY A 20 38.74 7.50 16.75
N ASN A 21 38.60 8.77 16.35
CA ASN A 21 37.53 9.26 15.48
C ASN A 21 38.06 9.74 14.12
N LEU A 22 38.94 8.95 13.51
CA LEU A 22 39.18 8.98 12.08
C LEU A 22 38.68 7.63 11.53
N PHE A 23 37.76 7.69 10.58
CA PHE A 23 37.03 6.58 9.94
C PHE A 23 35.74 6.11 10.62
N ALA A 24 34.75 6.99 10.70
CA ALA A 24 33.40 6.61 10.32
C ALA A 24 32.97 7.59 9.21
N MET A 25 33.44 7.34 7.98
CA MET A 25 32.74 7.87 6.82
C MET A 25 31.33 7.30 6.90
N SER A 26 30.32 8.16 6.93
CA SER A 26 28.95 7.77 6.66
C SER A 26 28.90 7.17 5.25
N TYR A 27 28.98 5.85 5.17
CA TYR A 27 28.73 5.11 3.94
C TYR A 27 27.23 5.17 3.72
N SER A 28 26.75 6.09 2.87
CA SER A 28 25.45 5.87 2.22
C SER A 28 25.63 4.60 1.40
N PRO A 29 24.98 3.46 1.72
CA PRO A 29 25.14 2.28 0.90
C PRO A 29 24.62 2.63 -0.48
N GLU A 30 25.49 2.51 -1.48
CA GLU A 30 25.06 2.65 -2.87
C GLU A 30 23.94 1.65 -3.13
N ARG A 31 22.91 2.09 -3.84
CA ARG A 31 21.74 1.27 -4.18
C ARG A 31 21.53 1.31 -5.68
N GLY A 32 20.94 0.25 -6.19
CA GLY A 32 20.61 0.11 -7.60
C GLY A 32 19.11 0.02 -7.86
N THR A 33 18.77 -0.26 -9.11
CA THR A 33 17.40 -0.42 -9.58
C THR A 33 17.34 -1.60 -10.52
N ILE A 34 16.29 -2.40 -10.40
CA ILE A 34 15.99 -3.53 -11.30
C ILE A 34 14.69 -3.19 -12.03
N ARG A 35 14.67 -3.29 -13.36
CA ARG A 35 13.47 -3.08 -14.19
C ARG A 35 13.35 -4.16 -15.26
N GLY A 36 12.11 -4.51 -15.56
CA GLY A 36 11.78 -5.38 -16.67
C GLY A 36 10.32 -5.25 -17.06
N SER A 37 9.88 -6.08 -17.98
CA SER A 37 8.49 -6.21 -18.36
C SER A 37 8.03 -7.66 -18.45
N VAL A 38 6.73 -7.86 -18.43
CA VAL A 38 6.09 -9.15 -18.66
C VAL A 38 5.24 -9.06 -19.91
N HIS A 39 5.45 -9.99 -20.85
CA HIS A 39 4.78 -10.00 -22.14
C HIS A 39 4.16 -11.37 -22.44
N LEU A 40 3.15 -11.34 -23.30
CA LEU A 40 2.53 -12.54 -23.84
C LEU A 40 3.51 -13.23 -24.78
N ASP A 41 3.69 -14.53 -24.57
CA ASP A 41 4.46 -15.42 -25.44
C ASP A 41 3.51 -16.20 -26.34
N VAL A 42 3.38 -15.74 -27.58
CA VAL A 42 2.35 -16.27 -28.49
C VAL A 42 2.76 -17.60 -29.08
N ASP A 43 4.05 -17.77 -29.40
CA ASP A 43 4.58 -19.00 -30.01
C ASP A 43 5.20 -19.98 -29.00
N GLY A 44 5.36 -19.55 -27.75
CA GLY A 44 5.80 -20.36 -26.62
C GLY A 44 7.30 -20.61 -26.59
N ASP A 45 8.10 -19.80 -27.28
CA ASP A 45 9.55 -19.98 -27.39
C ASP A 45 10.35 -19.35 -26.21
N GLY A 46 9.66 -18.63 -25.32
CA GLY A 46 10.23 -17.96 -24.16
C GLY A 46 10.90 -16.62 -24.47
N ARG A 47 10.67 -16.03 -25.66
CA ARG A 47 11.23 -14.75 -26.11
C ARG A 47 10.11 -13.82 -26.60
N CYS A 48 9.64 -12.98 -25.69
CA CYS A 48 8.46 -12.15 -25.90
C CYS A 48 8.74 -10.65 -26.08
N VAL A 49 10.01 -10.23 -26.01
CA VAL A 49 10.42 -8.81 -26.11
C VAL A 49 11.30 -8.64 -27.34
N ASN A 50 10.92 -7.73 -28.24
CA ASN A 50 11.59 -7.48 -29.52
C ASN A 50 11.79 -8.75 -30.39
N SER A 51 10.90 -9.73 -30.26
CA SER A 51 10.94 -11.01 -30.97
C SER A 51 10.61 -10.89 -32.47
N GLY A 52 9.84 -9.87 -32.83
CA GLY A 52 9.23 -9.73 -34.16
C GLY A 52 7.95 -10.56 -34.34
N VAL A 53 7.46 -11.24 -33.30
CA VAL A 53 6.22 -12.00 -33.31
C VAL A 53 5.03 -11.07 -33.04
N ALA A 54 4.04 -11.10 -33.93
CA ALA A 54 2.84 -10.28 -33.77
C ALA A 54 1.96 -10.81 -32.63
N GLY A 55 1.54 -9.91 -31.74
CA GLY A 55 0.63 -10.23 -30.64
C GLY A 55 1.30 -10.42 -29.28
N GLU A 56 2.63 -10.31 -29.20
CA GLU A 56 3.39 -10.36 -27.94
C GLU A 56 3.31 -9.04 -27.17
N VAL A 57 2.11 -8.75 -26.70
CA VAL A 57 1.77 -7.53 -25.99
C VAL A 57 2.12 -7.62 -24.51
N ALA A 58 2.24 -6.47 -23.88
CA ALA A 58 2.42 -6.36 -22.44
C ALA A 58 1.30 -7.05 -21.66
N VAL A 59 1.65 -7.74 -20.57
CA VAL A 59 0.71 -8.44 -19.70
C VAL A 59 0.76 -7.81 -18.30
N PRO A 60 -0.32 -7.15 -17.86
CA PRO A 60 -0.41 -6.58 -16.53
C PRO A 60 -0.77 -7.63 -15.46
N GLY A 61 -0.50 -7.30 -14.19
CA GLY A 61 -0.93 -8.03 -13.02
C GLY A 61 -0.25 -9.38 -12.79
N ILE A 62 0.95 -9.59 -13.38
CA ILE A 62 1.80 -10.76 -13.10
C ILE A 62 2.66 -10.47 -11.89
N ASP A 63 2.49 -11.25 -10.82
CA ASP A 63 3.27 -11.08 -9.59
C ASP A 63 4.75 -11.42 -9.81
N LEU A 64 5.63 -10.68 -9.16
CA LEU A 64 7.08 -10.86 -9.18
C LEU A 64 7.63 -10.84 -7.76
N THR A 65 8.56 -11.74 -7.44
CA THR A 65 9.34 -11.71 -6.20
C THR A 65 10.78 -11.31 -6.50
N PHE A 66 11.36 -10.53 -5.59
CA PHE A 66 12.75 -10.09 -5.61
C PHE A 66 13.36 -10.52 -4.28
N THR A 67 14.42 -11.30 -4.34
CA THR A 67 15.09 -11.81 -3.14
C THR A 67 16.58 -11.60 -3.30
N SER A 68 17.21 -10.88 -2.38
CA SER A 68 18.67 -10.83 -2.35
C SER A 68 19.22 -12.25 -2.13
N VAL A 69 20.32 -12.62 -2.75
CA VAL A 69 20.86 -13.99 -2.67
C VAL A 69 21.23 -14.39 -1.24
N ASP A 70 21.55 -13.42 -0.38
CA ASP A 70 21.75 -13.63 1.06
C ASP A 70 20.44 -13.80 1.86
N GLY A 71 19.27 -13.67 1.21
CA GLY A 71 17.95 -13.82 1.78
C GLY A 71 17.52 -12.70 2.74
N THR A 72 18.33 -11.64 2.87
CA THR A 72 18.09 -10.57 3.84
C THR A 72 17.04 -9.55 3.38
N GLN A 73 16.82 -9.44 2.07
CA GLN A 73 15.86 -8.53 1.47
C GLN A 73 14.88 -9.29 0.61
N PHE A 74 13.58 -9.03 0.81
CA PHE A 74 12.50 -9.66 0.08
C PHE A 74 11.42 -8.64 -0.28
N VAL A 75 11.00 -8.62 -1.55
CA VAL A 75 10.02 -7.69 -2.09
C VAL A 75 9.11 -8.44 -3.07
N THR A 76 7.81 -8.20 -2.99
CA THR A 76 6.83 -8.64 -4.02
C THR A 76 6.29 -7.41 -4.74
N LEU A 77 6.30 -7.45 -6.08
CA LEU A 77 5.68 -6.46 -6.97
C LEU A 77 4.77 -7.19 -7.97
N TYR A 78 4.18 -6.47 -8.91
CA TYR A 78 3.53 -7.04 -10.08
C TYR A 78 3.77 -6.18 -11.32
N SER A 79 3.51 -6.71 -12.51
CA SER A 79 3.58 -5.93 -13.75
C SER A 79 2.44 -4.90 -13.85
N GLY A 80 2.77 -3.62 -14.05
CA GLY A 80 1.80 -2.55 -14.25
C GLY A 80 0.99 -2.70 -15.54
N SER A 81 0.09 -1.74 -15.81
CA SER A 81 -0.83 -1.76 -16.97
C SER A 81 -0.14 -1.87 -18.34
N ASN A 82 1.10 -1.42 -18.43
CA ASN A 82 1.98 -1.51 -19.61
C ASN A 82 2.92 -2.73 -19.57
N GLY A 83 2.69 -3.68 -18.66
CA GLY A 83 3.51 -4.86 -18.46
C GLY A 83 4.84 -4.61 -17.74
N THR A 84 5.20 -3.36 -17.44
CA THR A 84 6.48 -3.04 -16.80
C THR A 84 6.43 -3.20 -15.30
N TYR A 85 7.58 -3.44 -14.69
CA TYR A 85 7.74 -3.46 -13.25
C TYR A 85 9.12 -2.90 -12.88
N GLY A 86 9.31 -2.49 -11.64
CA GLY A 86 10.63 -2.08 -11.17
C GLY A 86 10.79 -2.08 -9.67
N LEU A 87 11.92 -2.62 -9.21
CA LEU A 87 12.39 -2.50 -7.83
C LEU A 87 13.39 -1.35 -7.75
N PRO A 88 13.00 -0.16 -7.25
CA PRO A 88 13.94 0.89 -6.93
C PRO A 88 14.72 0.56 -5.65
N SER A 89 15.86 1.20 -5.47
CA SER A 89 16.62 1.19 -4.21
C SER A 89 17.07 -0.20 -3.72
N ALA A 90 17.30 -1.13 -4.64
CA ALA A 90 17.85 -2.45 -4.37
C ALA A 90 19.26 -2.35 -3.77
N GLY A 91 19.53 -3.04 -2.66
CA GLY A 91 20.89 -3.13 -2.10
C GLY A 91 21.89 -3.73 -3.10
N LEU A 92 23.19 -3.45 -2.90
CA LEU A 92 24.25 -4.09 -3.68
C LEU A 92 24.23 -5.61 -3.49
N GLY A 93 24.67 -6.34 -4.52
CA GLY A 93 24.77 -7.79 -4.53
C GLY A 93 23.86 -8.44 -5.56
N ASP A 94 23.79 -9.77 -5.48
CA ASP A 94 22.99 -10.56 -6.39
C ASP A 94 21.53 -10.61 -5.93
N TRP A 95 20.62 -10.50 -6.89
CA TRP A 95 19.18 -10.57 -6.70
C TRP A 95 18.58 -11.67 -7.56
N VAL A 96 17.71 -12.46 -6.97
CA VAL A 96 16.87 -13.44 -7.64
C VAL A 96 15.51 -12.79 -7.90
N VAL A 97 15.17 -12.63 -9.17
CA VAL A 97 13.87 -12.11 -9.62
C VAL A 97 13.06 -13.26 -10.20
N THR A 98 11.84 -13.46 -9.71
CA THR A 98 10.98 -14.58 -10.12
C THR A 98 9.60 -14.06 -10.52
N ALA A 99 9.12 -14.41 -11.71
CA ALA A 99 7.71 -14.23 -12.04
C ALA A 99 6.89 -15.36 -11.40
N VAL A 100 5.85 -15.01 -10.65
CA VAL A 100 5.00 -15.94 -9.87
C VAL A 100 3.53 -15.75 -10.24
N PRO A 101 3.14 -15.93 -11.51
CA PRO A 101 1.77 -15.68 -11.92
C PRO A 101 0.81 -16.73 -11.35
N ASN A 102 -0.50 -16.43 -11.37
CA ASN A 102 -1.52 -17.43 -11.05
C ASN A 102 -1.45 -18.62 -12.03
N PRO A 103 -1.09 -19.83 -11.57
CA PRO A 103 -0.87 -20.98 -12.45
C PRO A 103 -2.15 -21.51 -13.11
N ALA A 104 -3.33 -21.11 -12.62
CA ALA A 104 -4.61 -21.44 -13.26
C ALA A 104 -4.88 -20.58 -14.51
N ILE A 105 -4.17 -19.46 -14.67
CA ILE A 105 -4.41 -18.48 -15.74
C ILE A 105 -3.20 -18.40 -16.67
N TRP A 106 -2.00 -18.45 -16.12
CA TRP A 106 -0.75 -18.16 -16.82
C TRP A 106 0.30 -19.23 -16.55
N GLN A 107 1.13 -19.48 -17.55
CA GLN A 107 2.32 -20.30 -17.49
C GLN A 107 3.51 -19.45 -17.91
N VAL A 108 4.56 -19.41 -17.08
CA VAL A 108 5.83 -18.76 -17.45
C VAL A 108 6.57 -19.63 -18.46
N THR A 109 7.01 -19.01 -19.57
CA THR A 109 7.70 -19.68 -20.68
C THR A 109 9.16 -19.24 -20.82
N SER A 110 9.51 -18.05 -20.32
CA SER A 110 10.91 -17.60 -20.24
C SER A 110 11.68 -18.32 -19.12
N ALA A 111 13.00 -18.09 -19.07
CA ALA A 111 13.80 -18.45 -17.90
C ALA A 111 13.23 -17.79 -16.62
N ASN A 112 13.05 -18.61 -15.57
CA ASN A 112 12.48 -18.19 -14.30
C ASN A 112 13.00 -19.12 -13.18
N PRO A 113 13.72 -18.63 -12.16
CA PRO A 113 14.03 -17.21 -11.90
C PRO A 113 15.16 -16.65 -12.79
N ARG A 114 15.35 -15.33 -12.74
CA ARG A 114 16.51 -14.61 -13.27
C ARG A 114 17.38 -14.10 -12.14
N VAL A 115 18.70 -14.11 -12.33
CA VAL A 115 19.66 -13.54 -11.37
C VAL A 115 20.25 -12.27 -11.97
N VAL A 116 20.29 -11.19 -11.17
CA VAL A 116 20.84 -9.89 -11.57
C VAL A 116 21.80 -9.36 -10.50
N GLU A 117 22.94 -8.81 -10.92
CA GLU A 117 23.94 -8.25 -10.01
C GLU A 117 23.79 -6.72 -9.96
N ILE A 118 23.70 -6.17 -8.75
CA ILE A 118 23.73 -4.74 -8.49
C ILE A 118 25.10 -4.39 -7.90
N SER A 119 26.01 -3.88 -8.73
CA SER A 119 27.35 -3.46 -8.30
C SER A 119 27.90 -2.32 -9.16
N LYS A 120 28.98 -1.65 -8.72
CA LYS A 120 29.68 -0.65 -9.56
C LYS A 120 30.19 -1.24 -10.87
N ALA A 121 30.58 -2.51 -10.85
CA ALA A 121 31.13 -3.19 -12.01
C ALA A 121 30.04 -3.66 -12.98
N ALA A 122 28.94 -4.21 -12.46
CA ALA A 122 27.80 -4.68 -13.25
C ALA A 122 26.84 -3.54 -13.67
N GLY A 123 26.92 -2.40 -12.99
CA GLY A 123 26.01 -1.27 -13.16
C GLY A 123 24.93 -1.23 -12.06
N LEU A 124 24.62 -0.01 -11.60
CA LEU A 124 23.59 0.21 -10.58
C LEU A 124 22.16 0.19 -11.16
N VAL A 125 22.00 0.14 -12.49
CA VAL A 125 20.70 0.09 -13.14
C VAL A 125 20.65 -1.16 -14.02
N GLN A 126 19.87 -2.14 -13.60
CA GLN A 126 19.62 -3.38 -14.33
C GLN A 126 18.29 -3.25 -15.07
N LEU A 127 18.34 -3.32 -16.40
CA LEU A 127 17.19 -3.22 -17.29
C LEU A 127 16.96 -4.55 -18.03
N ASN A 128 15.80 -4.68 -18.68
CA ASN A 128 15.44 -5.83 -19.53
C ASN A 128 15.42 -7.17 -18.78
N VAL A 129 14.98 -7.16 -17.52
CA VAL A 129 14.77 -8.38 -16.72
C VAL A 129 13.42 -8.99 -17.13
N ASP A 130 13.25 -9.37 -18.38
CA ASP A 130 11.90 -9.59 -18.90
C ASP A 130 11.41 -11.03 -18.70
N PHE A 131 10.10 -11.19 -18.48
CA PHE A 131 9.45 -12.50 -18.37
C PHE A 131 8.39 -12.69 -19.44
N CYS A 132 8.25 -13.94 -19.87
CA CYS A 132 7.30 -14.33 -20.89
C CYS A 132 6.26 -15.27 -20.28
N VAL A 133 4.98 -15.00 -20.55
CA VAL A 133 3.87 -15.80 -20.06
C VAL A 133 2.93 -16.17 -21.19
N LYS A 134 2.32 -17.35 -21.12
CA LYS A 134 1.21 -17.75 -21.99
C LYS A 134 0.00 -18.19 -21.17
N PRO A 135 -1.22 -18.17 -21.73
CA PRO A 135 -2.37 -18.73 -21.04
C PRO A 135 -2.13 -20.19 -20.65
N ALA A 136 -2.57 -20.56 -19.45
CA ALA A 136 -2.54 -21.96 -19.02
C ALA A 136 -3.39 -22.84 -19.95
N SER A 137 -3.09 -24.14 -19.99
CA SER A 137 -3.79 -25.07 -20.87
C SER A 137 -5.30 -25.04 -20.64
N GLY A 138 -6.09 -24.79 -21.70
CA GLY A 138 -7.54 -24.68 -21.63
C GLY A 138 -8.09 -23.29 -21.33
N VAL A 139 -7.23 -22.29 -21.11
CA VAL A 139 -7.62 -20.88 -20.90
C VAL A 139 -7.59 -20.14 -22.24
N THR A 140 -8.69 -19.47 -22.59
CA THR A 140 -8.75 -18.57 -23.77
C THR A 140 -8.98 -17.14 -23.29
N LEU A 141 -8.04 -16.23 -23.57
CA LEU A 141 -8.15 -14.82 -23.18
C LEU A 141 -8.71 -13.98 -24.34
N PRO A 142 -9.77 -13.17 -24.16
CA PRO A 142 -10.20 -12.20 -25.16
C PRO A 142 -9.15 -11.10 -25.34
N SER A 143 -8.77 -10.78 -26.58
CA SER A 143 -7.76 -9.75 -26.90
C SER A 143 -8.10 -8.34 -26.41
N ALA A 144 -9.38 -8.06 -26.11
CA ALA A 144 -9.84 -6.79 -25.54
C ALA A 144 -9.58 -6.64 -24.02
N LYS A 145 -9.07 -7.69 -23.35
CA LYS A 145 -8.96 -7.80 -21.88
C LYS A 145 -7.58 -7.46 -21.32
N LEU A 146 -6.62 -7.11 -22.19
CA LEU A 146 -5.23 -6.78 -21.84
C LEU A 146 -4.98 -5.27 -21.66
N ALA A 147 -5.94 -4.43 -22.03
CA ALA A 147 -5.87 -2.98 -21.83
C ALA A 147 -6.57 -2.58 -20.52
N SER A 148 -5.80 -1.92 -19.65
CA SER A 148 -6.21 -1.19 -18.44
C SER A 148 -6.79 -1.99 -17.27
N LEU A 149 -5.93 -2.24 -16.29
CA LEU A 149 -6.29 -2.13 -14.87
C LEU A 149 -5.52 -0.90 -14.33
N PRO A 150 -6.17 0.16 -13.82
CA PRO A 150 -5.48 1.18 -13.07
C PRO A 150 -5.39 0.71 -11.62
N GLU A 151 -4.24 0.15 -11.22
CA GLU A 151 -3.85 0.08 -9.81
C GLU A 151 -2.39 -0.34 -9.63
N SER A 152 -1.69 0.48 -8.84
CA SER A 152 -0.64 0.16 -7.87
C SER A 152 0.74 -0.35 -8.31
N ASP A 153 1.52 0.46 -9.02
CA ASP A 153 2.99 0.36 -8.97
C ASP A 153 3.49 0.72 -7.54
N VAL A 154 3.22 -0.05 -6.49
CA VAL A 154 3.78 0.27 -5.16
C VAL A 154 5.15 -0.39 -5.02
N SER A 155 6.18 0.41 -4.72
CA SER A 155 7.43 -0.13 -4.20
C SER A 155 7.17 -0.83 -2.88
N ALA A 156 7.47 -2.13 -2.80
CA ALA A 156 7.43 -2.84 -1.53
C ALA A 156 8.47 -2.27 -0.55
N PHE A 157 8.10 -2.31 0.73
CA PHE A 157 9.01 -1.98 1.82
C PHE A 157 10.11 -3.04 1.93
N LEU A 158 11.36 -2.60 2.04
CA LEU A 158 12.45 -3.44 2.55
C LEU A 158 12.28 -3.52 4.08
N LEU A 159 11.95 -4.69 4.60
CA LEU A 159 11.94 -4.94 6.05
C LEU A 159 13.40 -4.97 6.55
N ASN A 160 13.84 -3.88 7.20
CA ASN A 160 14.98 -3.93 8.11
C ASN A 160 14.45 -4.16 9.54
N LEU A 161 15.05 -5.10 10.27
CA LEU A 161 14.76 -5.35 11.70
C LEU A 161 15.63 -4.42 12.55
N ASP A 162 15.07 -3.46 13.30
CA ASP A 162 15.83 -2.45 14.07
C ASP A 162 15.61 -2.46 15.61
N ALA A 163 16.59 -1.91 16.34
CA ALA A 163 16.59 -1.59 17.78
C ALA A 163 17.12 -0.14 18.05
N PRO A 164 16.92 0.49 19.23
CA PRO A 164 16.49 1.90 19.39
C PRO A 164 17.58 3.00 19.61
N GLU A 165 17.20 4.27 19.39
CA GLU A 165 17.92 5.55 19.59
C GLU A 165 17.31 6.39 20.75
N PRO A 166 17.99 7.37 21.46
CA PRO A 166 18.04 8.83 21.08
C PRO A 166 19.19 9.68 21.80
N PRO A 167 19.23 11.06 21.95
CA PRO A 167 18.69 12.27 21.25
C PRO A 167 19.66 13.51 20.99
N GLN A 168 19.33 14.34 19.96
CA GLN A 168 19.28 15.83 19.69
C GLN A 168 20.39 16.95 19.96
N SER A 169 20.72 17.72 18.87
CA SER A 169 20.88 19.20 18.56
C SER A 169 21.77 20.20 19.40
N PRO A 170 22.26 21.41 18.92
CA PRO A 170 21.77 22.36 17.85
C PRO A 170 22.80 23.23 16.98
N THR A 171 22.27 24.00 15.98
CA THR A 171 22.60 25.32 15.27
C THR A 171 24.03 25.96 15.16
N LEU A 172 24.49 26.86 14.22
CA LEU A 172 23.97 27.93 13.30
C LEU A 172 25.05 28.42 12.27
N ALA A 173 24.63 28.93 11.09
CA ALA A 173 25.07 30.07 10.21
C ALA A 173 26.43 30.26 9.44
N ASP A 174 26.25 30.75 8.18
CA ASP A 174 26.94 31.74 7.31
C ASP A 174 28.36 31.58 6.68
N ASN A 175 28.40 31.54 5.33
CA ASN A 175 28.93 32.57 4.38
C ASN A 175 29.09 31.95 2.98
N ALA A 176 28.33 32.36 1.96
CA ALA A 176 28.56 33.52 1.11
C ALA A 176 29.86 33.45 0.27
N THR A 177 29.70 33.24 -1.05
CA THR A 177 30.28 33.99 -2.19
C THR A 177 30.73 33.10 -3.35
N VAL A 178 29.83 32.91 -4.33
CA VAL A 178 30.19 32.93 -5.74
C VAL A 178 29.10 33.75 -6.45
N SER A 179 29.18 35.07 -6.27
CA SER A 179 28.49 36.04 -7.11
C SER A 179 29.58 36.73 -7.92
N GLU A 180 29.55 36.57 -9.25
CA GLU A 180 30.05 37.51 -10.26
C GLU A 180 30.12 36.81 -11.64
N GLN A 181 28.97 36.43 -12.23
CA GLN A 181 28.95 36.23 -13.70
C GLN A 181 27.59 36.27 -14.42
N LEU A 182 26.51 36.78 -13.83
CA LEU A 182 25.22 36.94 -14.56
C LEU A 182 24.65 38.36 -14.58
N LEU A 183 25.50 39.37 -14.32
CA LEU A 183 25.18 40.77 -14.53
C LEU A 183 25.66 41.21 -15.92
N THR A 184 24.84 41.07 -16.95
CA THR A 184 24.76 42.03 -18.08
C THR A 184 23.47 41.80 -18.88
N ALA A 185 22.41 42.51 -18.46
CA ALA A 185 21.13 42.78 -19.14
C ALA A 185 20.03 41.67 -19.16
N PRO A 186 19.17 41.60 -18.12
CA PRO A 186 17.84 40.98 -18.20
C PRO A 186 16.81 41.91 -18.86
N PRO A 187 15.79 41.38 -19.56
CA PRO A 187 14.71 42.16 -20.16
C PRO A 187 13.80 42.84 -19.11
N GLU A 188 13.15 43.93 -19.52
CA GLU A 188 12.27 44.79 -18.70
C GLU A 188 11.18 43.97 -17.99
N PRO A 189 10.90 44.21 -16.69
CA PRO A 189 9.93 43.43 -15.94
C PRO A 189 8.52 43.74 -16.45
N GLN A 190 7.88 42.73 -17.04
CA GLN A 190 6.43 42.78 -17.21
C GLN A 190 5.77 42.65 -15.82
N PRO A 191 4.65 43.36 -15.56
CA PRO A 191 3.88 43.15 -14.35
C PRO A 191 3.54 41.66 -14.26
N ALA A 192 3.90 41.03 -13.14
CA ALA A 192 3.47 39.67 -12.87
C ALA A 192 1.94 39.66 -12.85
N GLU A 193 1.33 38.91 -13.76
CA GLU A 193 -0.08 38.56 -13.64
C GLU A 193 -0.28 37.84 -12.29
N ASP A 194 -1.33 38.21 -11.58
CA ASP A 194 -1.62 37.74 -10.25
C ASP A 194 -1.95 36.24 -10.28
N LEU A 195 -0.96 35.42 -9.93
CA LEU A 195 -1.09 33.96 -9.85
C LEU A 195 -1.89 33.51 -8.62
N ALA A 196 -2.28 34.42 -7.71
CA ALA A 196 -3.15 34.09 -6.59
C ALA A 196 -4.61 33.97 -7.03
N ASP A 197 -5.10 34.90 -7.85
CA ASP A 197 -6.49 34.87 -8.34
C ASP A 197 -6.76 33.67 -9.26
N ARG A 198 -5.75 33.19 -9.99
CA ARG A 198 -5.89 32.02 -10.86
C ARG A 198 -5.91 30.69 -10.10
N ALA A 199 -5.36 30.65 -8.89
CA ALA A 199 -5.43 29.48 -8.01
C ALA A 199 -6.82 29.38 -7.34
N ASP A 200 -7.46 30.52 -7.05
CA ASP A 200 -8.81 30.52 -6.46
C ASP A 200 -9.92 30.34 -7.51
N GLU A 201 -9.71 30.73 -8.77
CA GLU A 201 -10.71 30.57 -9.84
C GLU A 201 -10.69 29.15 -10.48
N GLU A 202 -9.57 28.43 -10.46
CA GLU A 202 -9.48 27.03 -10.94
C GLU A 202 -9.98 26.01 -9.90
N VAL A 203 -10.11 26.42 -8.63
CA VAL A 203 -10.71 25.62 -7.54
C VAL A 203 -12.25 25.64 -7.56
N SER A 204 -12.87 26.54 -8.33
CA SER A 204 -14.32 26.74 -8.32
C SER A 204 -15.14 25.83 -9.24
N MET A 205 -14.57 24.83 -9.93
CA MET A 205 -15.33 23.83 -10.72
C MET A 205 -14.77 22.40 -10.66
N LEU A 206 -14.35 21.91 -9.48
CA LEU A 206 -14.30 20.46 -9.23
C LEU A 206 -15.70 19.96 -8.84
N SER A 207 -16.44 19.45 -9.83
CA SER A 207 -17.70 18.70 -9.69
C SER A 207 -17.65 17.68 -8.53
N GLU A 208 -18.77 17.42 -7.84
CA GLU A 208 -18.98 16.36 -6.83
C GLU A 208 -17.73 15.53 -6.50
N GLU A 209 -17.19 15.72 -5.29
CA GLU A 209 -15.94 15.10 -4.81
C GLU A 209 -15.71 13.68 -5.34
N THR A 210 -14.87 13.57 -6.38
CA THR A 210 -14.70 12.31 -7.14
C THR A 210 -14.18 11.15 -6.29
N TRP A 211 -13.45 11.44 -5.21
CA TRP A 211 -13.03 10.45 -4.21
C TRP A 211 -14.22 9.94 -3.37
N LEU A 212 -15.14 10.83 -2.97
CA LEU A 212 -16.28 10.50 -2.13
C LEU A 212 -17.27 9.66 -2.92
N THR A 213 -17.55 10.04 -4.16
CA THR A 213 -18.36 9.25 -5.09
C THR A 213 -17.77 7.85 -5.27
N TYR A 214 -16.44 7.76 -5.45
CA TYR A 214 -15.76 6.48 -5.61
C TYR A 214 -15.82 5.61 -4.34
N LEU A 215 -15.58 6.20 -3.17
CA LEU A 215 -15.68 5.53 -1.87
C LEU A 215 -17.12 5.03 -1.61
N ASN A 216 -18.13 5.82 -2.00
CA ASN A 216 -19.54 5.51 -1.80
C ASN A 216 -20.07 4.37 -2.67
N TYR A 217 -19.37 3.96 -3.73
CA TYR A 217 -19.70 2.70 -4.39
C TYR A 217 -19.50 1.49 -3.47
N PHE A 218 -18.49 1.52 -2.59
CA PHE A 218 -18.26 0.43 -1.64
C PHE A 218 -19.32 0.42 -0.54
N ARG A 219 -19.76 1.60 -0.07
CA ARG A 219 -20.92 1.68 0.85
C ARG A 219 -22.19 1.12 0.21
N SER A 220 -22.44 1.48 -1.05
CA SER A 220 -23.56 0.93 -1.83
C SER A 220 -23.46 -0.59 -2.00
N MET A 221 -22.25 -1.12 -2.26
CA MET A 221 -21.98 -2.56 -2.38
C MET A 221 -22.24 -3.32 -1.08
N GLY A 222 -22.12 -2.66 0.07
CA GLY A 222 -22.46 -3.20 1.40
C GLY A 222 -23.91 -2.93 1.85
N ASN A 223 -24.75 -2.29 1.02
CA ASN A 223 -26.07 -1.77 1.41
C ASN A 223 -26.04 -0.82 2.62
N LEU A 224 -24.99 -0.01 2.72
CA LEU A 224 -24.77 0.90 3.82
C LEU A 224 -25.16 2.35 3.46
N PRO A 225 -25.50 3.19 4.46
CA PRO A 225 -25.64 4.63 4.26
C PRO A 225 -24.38 5.21 3.62
N LEU A 226 -24.57 6.11 2.66
CA LEU A 226 -23.47 6.78 1.98
C LEU A 226 -22.76 7.73 2.94
N PHE A 227 -21.45 7.86 2.78
CA PHE A 227 -20.68 8.85 3.49
C PHE A 227 -20.97 10.26 2.98
N VAL A 228 -20.85 11.22 3.88
CA VAL A 228 -20.72 12.65 3.61
C VAL A 228 -19.32 13.12 3.97
N ASN A 229 -18.80 14.08 3.20
CA ASN A 229 -17.51 14.71 3.50
C ASN A 229 -17.66 15.76 4.61
N SER A 230 -16.67 15.79 5.52
CA SER A 230 -16.40 16.91 6.41
C SER A 230 -15.14 17.64 5.97
N ASP A 231 -15.28 18.90 5.54
CA ASP A 231 -14.15 19.75 5.14
C ASP A 231 -13.10 19.88 6.25
N VAL A 232 -13.52 19.86 7.51
CA VAL A 232 -12.61 19.93 8.67
C VAL A 232 -11.75 18.67 8.77
N LEU A 233 -12.36 17.48 8.63
CA LEU A 233 -11.63 16.21 8.66
C LEU A 233 -10.76 16.03 7.42
N SER A 234 -11.23 16.46 6.25
CA SER A 234 -10.48 16.44 5.00
C SER A 234 -9.26 17.35 5.06
N ASN A 235 -9.39 18.55 5.64
CA ASN A 235 -8.25 19.43 5.88
C ASN A 235 -7.20 18.77 6.81
N GLY A 236 -7.63 18.16 7.93
CA GLY A 236 -6.72 17.41 8.80
C GLY A 236 -6.00 16.26 8.07
N SER A 237 -6.75 15.50 7.27
CA SER A 237 -6.24 14.39 6.47
C SER A 237 -5.21 14.84 5.42
N GLN A 238 -5.43 15.99 4.78
CA GLN A 238 -4.48 16.58 3.84
C GLN A 238 -3.21 17.09 4.54
N LEU A 239 -3.36 17.76 5.68
CA LEU A 239 -2.22 18.23 6.50
C LEU A 239 -1.34 17.06 6.92
N HIS A 240 -1.95 15.96 7.38
CA HIS A 240 -1.19 14.78 7.78
C HIS A 240 -0.55 14.06 6.60
N SER A 241 -1.24 13.97 5.47
CA SER A 241 -0.67 13.44 4.23
C SER A 241 0.58 14.21 3.80
N ARG A 242 0.54 15.54 3.91
CA ARG A 242 1.68 16.42 3.66
C ARG A 242 2.80 16.21 4.67
N TYR A 243 2.47 16.03 5.95
CA TYR A 243 3.43 15.71 7.00
C TYR A 243 4.21 14.42 6.68
N MET A 244 3.52 13.34 6.29
CA MET A 244 4.16 12.05 5.97
C MET A 244 5.13 12.16 4.80
N VAL A 245 4.71 12.79 3.70
CA VAL A 245 5.54 12.91 2.48
C VAL A 245 6.76 13.80 2.73
N LEU A 246 6.56 14.99 3.30
CA LEU A 246 7.66 15.96 3.46
C LEU A 246 8.69 15.56 4.53
N ASN A 247 8.30 14.71 5.49
CA ASN A 247 9.22 14.15 6.48
C ASN A 247 9.79 12.78 6.08
N ASP A 248 9.42 12.25 4.91
CA ASP A 248 9.74 10.88 4.50
C ASP A 248 9.40 9.82 5.56
N ALA A 249 8.29 10.06 6.29
CA ALA A 249 7.81 9.27 7.42
C ALA A 249 6.46 8.63 7.07
N PRO A 250 6.44 7.61 6.18
CA PRO A 250 5.21 7.00 5.69
C PRO A 250 4.48 6.22 6.80
N ILE A 251 3.16 6.09 6.70
CA ILE A 251 2.35 5.18 7.54
C ILE A 251 2.46 5.54 9.04
N ALA A 252 2.62 6.83 9.36
CA ALA A 252 2.76 7.31 10.73
C ALA A 252 1.38 7.62 11.34
N HIS A 253 0.96 6.93 12.40
CA HIS A 253 -0.29 7.26 13.11
C HIS A 253 -0.15 8.39 14.15
N SER A 254 0.85 9.26 13.99
CA SER A 254 1.05 10.45 14.83
C SER A 254 2.02 11.44 14.21
N GLU A 255 1.93 12.70 14.64
CA GLU A 255 2.90 13.74 14.35
C GLU A 255 3.72 14.10 15.59
N LYS A 256 4.99 14.47 15.38
CA LYS A 256 5.88 14.92 16.46
C LYS A 256 5.69 16.42 16.68
N ILE A 257 5.37 16.82 17.92
CA ILE A 257 5.05 18.21 18.27
C ILE A 257 6.21 19.20 18.03
N ASP A 258 7.45 18.73 18.02
CA ASP A 258 8.65 19.53 17.75
C ASP A 258 8.98 19.65 16.25
N ASN A 259 8.21 19.00 15.37
CA ASN A 259 8.37 19.08 13.93
C ASN A 259 7.71 20.37 13.38
N ALA A 260 8.40 21.07 12.47
CA ALA A 260 7.90 22.31 11.88
C ALA A 260 6.63 22.14 11.02
N LEU A 261 6.30 20.92 10.60
CA LEU A 261 5.10 20.58 9.84
C LEU A 261 3.96 20.07 10.74
N PHE A 262 4.17 19.99 12.06
CA PHE A 262 3.16 19.55 13.00
C PHE A 262 1.92 20.46 12.94
N THR A 263 0.75 19.84 12.93
CA THR A 263 -0.53 20.51 13.13
C THR A 263 -1.40 19.70 14.10
N PRO A 264 -2.16 20.34 15.01
CA PRO A 264 -3.12 19.64 15.83
C PRO A 264 -4.13 18.82 15.01
N GLU A 265 -4.60 19.37 13.89
CA GLU A 265 -5.58 18.76 12.99
C GLU A 265 -4.99 17.56 12.23
N GLY A 266 -3.75 17.68 11.72
CA GLY A 266 -3.04 16.59 11.08
C GLY A 266 -2.75 15.44 12.05
N ASN A 267 -2.30 15.75 13.27
CA ASN A 267 -2.09 14.74 14.30
C ASN A 267 -3.39 14.06 14.77
N GLN A 268 -4.54 14.75 14.70
CA GLN A 268 -5.84 14.14 14.91
C GLN A 268 -6.16 13.16 13.78
N ALA A 269 -6.04 13.57 12.52
CA ALA A 269 -6.29 12.69 11.38
C ALA A 269 -5.34 11.47 11.38
N ALA A 270 -4.08 11.64 11.77
CA ALA A 270 -3.11 10.55 11.92
C ALA A 270 -3.59 9.41 12.84
N LYS A 271 -4.21 9.77 13.97
CA LYS A 271 -4.67 8.82 14.98
C LYS A 271 -5.98 8.14 14.62
N ASN A 272 -6.78 8.78 13.77
CA ASN A 272 -8.16 8.38 13.48
C ASN A 272 -8.34 7.86 12.04
N GLY A 273 -7.28 7.94 11.23
CA GLY A 273 -7.35 7.65 9.81
C GLY A 273 -6.85 6.28 9.42
N ASN A 274 -7.48 5.74 8.38
CA ASN A 274 -6.83 4.80 7.49
C ASN A 274 -5.71 5.56 6.74
N ILE A 275 -4.50 4.99 6.69
CA ILE A 275 -3.32 5.65 6.12
C ILE A 275 -2.79 4.84 4.93
N PHE A 276 -2.33 5.55 3.90
CA PHE A 276 -1.69 4.99 2.73
C PHE A 276 -0.48 5.84 2.32
N ALA A 277 0.56 5.20 1.81
CA ALA A 277 1.71 5.89 1.22
C ALA A 277 2.30 5.07 0.07
N THR A 278 2.82 5.76 -0.94
CA THR A 278 3.44 5.13 -2.11
C THR A 278 4.59 6.00 -2.66
N THR A 279 5.49 5.35 -3.38
CA THR A 279 6.60 5.99 -4.10
C THR A 279 6.20 6.50 -5.48
N GLN A 280 4.92 6.39 -5.86
CA GLN A 280 4.43 6.85 -7.16
C GLN A 280 3.86 8.25 -7.07
N LEU A 281 4.36 9.12 -7.92
CA LEU A 281 4.00 10.53 -7.92
C LEU A 281 2.62 10.76 -8.53
N GLU A 282 2.23 9.89 -9.45
CA GLU A 282 0.96 9.89 -10.16
C GLU A 282 -0.17 9.17 -9.43
N ALA A 283 0.10 8.59 -8.25
CA ALA A 283 -0.94 7.94 -7.47
C ALA A 283 -2.03 8.92 -7.06
N ASP A 284 -3.28 8.50 -7.19
CA ASP A 284 -4.48 9.25 -6.85
C ASP A 284 -5.27 8.56 -5.72
N TYR A 285 -6.45 9.10 -5.41
CA TYR A 285 -7.32 8.57 -4.35
C TYR A 285 -7.73 7.10 -4.56
N ARG A 286 -7.75 6.60 -5.80
CA ARG A 286 -8.16 5.21 -6.07
C ARG A 286 -7.15 4.24 -5.49
N TRP A 287 -5.86 4.57 -5.51
CA TRP A 287 -4.81 3.71 -4.98
C TRP A 287 -5.00 3.45 -3.49
N ALA A 288 -5.24 4.52 -2.73
CA ALA A 288 -5.46 4.43 -1.29
C ALA A 288 -6.78 3.71 -0.96
N ILE A 289 -7.88 4.08 -1.62
CA ILE A 289 -9.19 3.48 -1.38
C ILE A 289 -9.21 2.00 -1.73
N ASN A 290 -8.61 1.59 -2.85
CA ASN A 290 -8.60 0.20 -3.28
C ASN A 290 -7.74 -0.67 -2.35
N PHE A 291 -6.63 -0.12 -1.83
CA PHE A 291 -5.88 -0.76 -0.76
C PHE A 291 -6.75 -0.98 0.48
N TRP A 292 -7.33 0.09 1.04
CA TRP A 292 -8.12 0.01 2.28
C TRP A 292 -9.35 -0.89 2.16
N VAL A 293 -10.00 -0.93 0.99
CA VAL A 293 -11.14 -1.83 0.75
C VAL A 293 -10.69 -3.28 0.57
N SER A 294 -9.50 -3.54 0.01
CA SER A 294 -8.98 -4.90 -0.13
C SER A 294 -8.51 -5.50 1.20
N ALA A 295 -8.04 -4.65 2.11
CA ALA A 295 -7.32 -5.01 3.33
C ALA A 295 -8.30 -5.19 4.53
N PRO A 296 -8.37 -6.38 5.15
CA PRO A 296 -9.30 -6.72 6.23
C PRO A 296 -9.49 -5.66 7.33
N PHE A 297 -8.41 -5.18 7.94
CA PHE A 297 -8.49 -4.32 9.12
C PHE A 297 -8.88 -2.88 8.78
N HIS A 298 -8.45 -2.37 7.62
CA HIS A 298 -8.90 -1.08 7.11
C HIS A 298 -10.36 -1.14 6.66
N LEU A 299 -10.77 -2.23 6.01
CA LEU A 299 -12.12 -2.43 5.48
C LEU A 299 -13.17 -2.47 6.60
N VAL A 300 -12.91 -3.18 7.70
CA VAL A 300 -13.90 -3.33 8.79
C VAL A 300 -14.43 -1.98 9.29
N ASN A 301 -13.56 -0.98 9.46
CA ASN A 301 -13.98 0.37 9.85
C ASN A 301 -14.77 1.10 8.75
N LEU A 302 -14.48 0.86 7.47
CA LEU A 302 -15.24 1.44 6.35
C LEU A 302 -16.67 0.87 6.25
N LEU A 303 -16.87 -0.34 6.77
CA LEU A 303 -18.17 -1.01 6.80
C LEU A 303 -19.01 -0.64 8.01
N ASP A 304 -18.45 0.10 8.97
CA ASP A 304 -19.16 0.49 10.18
C ASP A 304 -20.48 1.23 9.82
N PRO A 305 -21.65 0.69 10.20
CA PRO A 305 -22.94 1.31 9.86
C PRO A 305 -23.16 2.62 10.61
N THR A 306 -22.39 2.88 11.66
CA THR A 306 -22.47 4.10 12.48
C THR A 306 -21.60 5.24 11.96
N LEU A 307 -20.75 4.96 10.97
CA LEU A 307 -19.91 5.95 10.31
C LEU A 307 -20.67 6.54 9.10
N GLU A 308 -21.03 7.81 9.20
CA GLU A 308 -21.68 8.57 8.12
C GLU A 308 -20.81 9.73 7.61
N THR A 309 -19.94 10.27 8.46
CA THR A 309 -19.10 11.42 8.13
C THR A 309 -17.64 10.99 8.11
N VAL A 310 -16.92 11.31 7.03
CA VAL A 310 -15.49 11.05 6.87
C VAL A 310 -14.79 12.27 6.32
N GLY A 311 -13.46 12.30 6.40
CA GLY A 311 -12.65 13.27 5.68
C GLY A 311 -11.48 12.61 5.00
N TYR A 312 -11.25 12.95 3.74
CA TYR A 312 -10.16 12.41 2.93
C TYR A 312 -9.21 13.55 2.53
N GLY A 313 -7.92 13.24 2.54
CA GLY A 313 -6.91 14.12 1.95
C GLY A 313 -5.71 13.32 1.49
N ASN A 314 -5.12 13.74 0.38
CA ASN A 314 -3.81 13.27 -0.05
C ASN A 314 -2.88 14.44 -0.35
N PHE A 315 -1.59 14.13 -0.35
CA PHE A 315 -0.54 15.04 -0.78
C PHE A 315 0.46 14.29 -1.64
N ASN A 316 0.80 14.89 -2.79
CA ASN A 316 1.81 14.37 -3.69
C ASN A 316 3.02 15.31 -3.67
N GLY A 317 4.22 14.76 -3.51
CA GLY A 317 5.47 15.50 -3.42
C GLY A 317 6.57 14.87 -4.26
N SER A 318 7.35 15.69 -4.96
CA SER A 318 8.45 15.21 -5.81
C SER A 318 9.74 14.90 -5.03
N ASN A 319 9.88 15.43 -3.81
CA ASN A 319 11.05 15.25 -2.94
C ASN A 319 10.82 14.08 -1.97
N GLY A 320 11.90 13.44 -1.49
CA GLY A 320 11.82 12.30 -0.56
C GLY A 320 11.64 10.94 -1.26
N THR A 321 11.54 9.85 -0.49
CA THR A 321 11.27 8.50 -0.98
C THR A 321 9.81 8.33 -1.35
N PHE A 322 8.90 8.76 -0.48
CA PHE A 322 7.46 8.70 -0.72
C PHE A 322 7.02 9.88 -1.58
N LYS A 323 6.20 9.59 -2.58
CA LYS A 323 5.73 10.58 -3.54
C LYS A 323 4.28 10.92 -3.39
N MET A 324 3.51 10.06 -2.72
CA MET A 324 2.14 10.31 -2.36
C MET A 324 1.83 9.66 -1.01
N ALA A 325 1.10 10.37 -0.17
CA ALA A 325 0.43 9.78 0.97
C ALA A 325 -1.02 10.25 1.03
N ALA A 326 -1.88 9.43 1.61
CA ALA A 326 -3.29 9.69 1.76
C ALA A 326 -3.78 9.24 3.14
N VAL A 327 -4.79 9.96 3.63
CA VAL A 327 -5.45 9.70 4.90
C VAL A 327 -6.96 9.79 4.68
N LEU A 328 -7.69 8.85 5.26
CA LEU A 328 -9.14 8.90 5.38
C LEU A 328 -9.50 8.77 6.86
N ASP A 329 -9.96 9.84 7.48
CA ASP A 329 -10.43 9.81 8.87
C ASP A 329 -11.75 9.03 8.96
N VAL A 330 -11.68 7.87 9.62
CA VAL A 330 -12.79 6.91 9.77
C VAL A 330 -13.20 6.73 11.23
N LEU A 331 -12.56 7.43 12.17
CA LEU A 331 -12.80 7.23 13.61
C LEU A 331 -13.28 8.50 14.33
N SER A 332 -12.99 9.71 13.82
CA SER A 332 -13.37 10.95 14.52
C SER A 332 -14.89 11.12 14.69
N GLU A 333 -15.69 10.60 13.74
CA GLU A 333 -17.16 10.69 13.74
C GLU A 333 -17.84 9.31 13.83
N LYS A 334 -17.09 8.26 14.20
CA LYS A 334 -17.65 6.92 14.43
C LYS A 334 -18.66 6.96 15.58
N GLY A 335 -19.81 6.30 15.40
CA GLY A 335 -20.88 6.27 16.40
C GLY A 335 -21.88 7.42 16.33
N ASN A 336 -21.72 8.37 15.41
CA ASN A 336 -22.59 9.56 15.28
C ASN A 336 -23.73 9.41 14.27
N SER A 337 -23.96 8.20 13.75
CA SER A 337 -25.07 7.92 12.82
C SER A 337 -26.44 8.17 13.44
N THR A 338 -27.35 8.70 12.61
CA THR A 338 -28.77 8.84 12.94
C THR A 338 -29.65 7.79 12.23
N ALA A 339 -29.06 7.04 11.30
CA ALA A 339 -29.73 5.97 10.59
C ALA A 339 -29.97 4.75 11.51
N PRO A 340 -31.07 4.00 11.31
CA PRO A 340 -31.25 2.72 11.98
C PRO A 340 -30.12 1.75 11.62
N ILE A 341 -29.43 1.24 12.64
CA ILE A 341 -28.37 0.23 12.49
C ILE A 341 -29.01 -1.16 12.43
N SER A 342 -28.56 -1.99 11.50
CA SER A 342 -29.01 -3.38 11.39
C SER A 342 -27.82 -4.31 11.15
N TYR A 343 -27.84 -5.44 11.85
CA TYR A 343 -26.91 -6.55 11.68
C TYR A 343 -27.70 -7.83 11.34
N PRO A 344 -27.10 -8.80 10.62
CA PRO A 344 -25.72 -8.79 10.11
C PRO A 344 -25.53 -7.89 8.88
N LEU A 345 -24.31 -7.38 8.70
CA LEU A 345 -23.87 -6.68 7.48
C LEU A 345 -22.94 -7.58 6.67
N TYR A 346 -23.13 -7.56 5.35
CA TYR A 346 -22.42 -8.42 4.42
C TYR A 346 -21.59 -7.55 3.47
N PHE A 347 -20.34 -7.93 3.26
CA PHE A 347 -19.50 -7.28 2.27
C PHE A 347 -18.62 -8.28 1.50
N PRO A 348 -18.71 -8.32 0.16
CA PRO A 348 -19.77 -7.71 -0.65
C PRO A 348 -21.17 -8.23 -0.24
N ALA A 349 -22.20 -7.38 -0.34
CA ALA A 349 -23.56 -7.74 0.04
C ALA A 349 -24.18 -8.81 -0.90
N PRO A 350 -25.28 -9.48 -0.48
CA PRO A 350 -26.01 -10.39 -1.36
C PRO A 350 -26.36 -9.73 -2.70
N ASP A 351 -26.07 -10.45 -3.78
CA ASP A 351 -26.32 -10.07 -5.17
C ASP A 351 -25.59 -8.80 -5.65
N SER A 352 -24.63 -8.30 -4.86
CA SER A 352 -23.76 -7.18 -5.24
C SER A 352 -22.59 -7.63 -6.14
N SER A 353 -21.85 -6.65 -6.67
CA SER A 353 -20.66 -6.89 -7.48
C SER A 353 -19.46 -6.07 -7.00
N THR A 354 -18.27 -6.68 -6.98
CA THR A 354 -17.00 -6.02 -6.66
C THR A 354 -15.98 -6.15 -7.79
N TRP A 355 -15.15 -5.12 -8.00
CA TRP A 355 -13.98 -5.17 -8.88
C TRP A 355 -12.67 -5.32 -8.10
N ILE A 356 -12.72 -5.21 -6.78
CA ILE A 356 -11.56 -5.43 -5.90
C ILE A 356 -11.45 -6.93 -5.68
N VAL A 357 -10.57 -7.57 -6.45
CA VAL A 357 -10.44 -9.02 -6.48
C VAL A 357 -9.25 -9.55 -5.69
N ARG A 358 -8.34 -8.69 -5.24
CA ARG A 358 -7.11 -9.09 -4.55
C ARG A 358 -6.67 -8.08 -3.50
N GLU A 359 -5.97 -8.59 -2.48
CA GLU A 359 -5.15 -7.79 -1.57
C GLU A 359 -3.67 -8.09 -1.92
N SER A 360 -2.96 -7.08 -2.41
CA SER A 360 -1.56 -7.24 -2.86
C SER A 360 -0.56 -6.59 -1.91
N LEU A 361 -1.00 -5.56 -1.19
CA LEU A 361 -0.14 -4.76 -0.33
C LEU A 361 -0.19 -5.27 1.11
N TYR A 362 0.87 -4.97 1.84
CA TYR A 362 0.96 -5.29 3.26
C TYR A 362 0.00 -4.44 4.08
N GLU A 363 -0.73 -5.08 4.98
CA GLU A 363 -1.55 -4.44 6.01
C GLU A 363 -0.89 -4.62 7.37
N TRP A 364 -1.00 -3.61 8.23
CA TRP A 364 -0.65 -3.74 9.64
C TRP A 364 -1.91 -3.53 10.51
N PRO A 365 -2.20 -4.41 11.48
CA PRO A 365 -1.57 -5.72 11.71
C PRO A 365 -1.65 -6.66 10.49
N ASP A 366 -0.79 -7.68 10.38
CA ASP A 366 -0.83 -8.58 9.22
C ASP A 366 -1.97 -9.61 9.35
N PRO A 367 -3.04 -9.55 8.53
CA PRO A 367 -4.15 -10.50 8.60
C PRO A 367 -3.70 -11.94 8.27
N LEU A 368 -2.62 -12.10 7.49
CA LEU A 368 -2.11 -13.42 7.10
C LEU A 368 -1.34 -14.13 8.22
N ALA A 369 -1.05 -13.47 9.34
CA ALA A 369 -0.37 -14.10 10.48
C ALA A 369 -1.14 -15.30 11.06
N SER A 370 -2.46 -15.34 10.83
CA SER A 370 -3.34 -16.46 11.19
C SER A 370 -3.61 -17.46 10.06
N CYS A 371 -3.12 -17.18 8.85
CA CYS A 371 -3.41 -17.93 7.63
C CYS A 371 -2.19 -18.72 7.18
N ALA A 372 -1.93 -19.84 7.85
CA ALA A 372 -0.73 -20.66 7.63
C ALA A 372 -0.51 -21.02 6.15
N GLY A 373 0.66 -20.64 5.62
CA GLY A 373 1.07 -20.92 4.25
C GLY A 373 0.37 -20.05 3.18
N TYR A 374 -0.34 -19.00 3.57
CA TYR A 374 -0.85 -17.98 2.64
C TYR A 374 0.25 -16.96 2.38
N GLN A 375 0.24 -16.40 1.17
CA GLN A 375 1.16 -15.33 0.76
C GLN A 375 0.37 -14.36 -0.13
N ARG A 376 0.74 -13.09 -0.09
CA ARG A 376 0.18 -12.09 -0.98
C ARG A 376 0.65 -12.34 -2.44
N PRO A 377 -0.18 -12.04 -3.44
CA PRO A 377 -1.54 -11.54 -3.29
C PRO A 377 -2.54 -12.63 -2.90
N THR A 378 -3.42 -12.28 -1.96
CA THR A 378 -4.60 -13.07 -1.61
C THR A 378 -5.82 -12.54 -2.36
N GLY A 379 -6.97 -13.21 -2.22
CA GLY A 379 -8.24 -12.59 -2.62
C GLY A 379 -8.57 -11.42 -1.72
N SER A 380 -9.33 -10.45 -2.25
CA SER A 380 -9.93 -9.41 -1.41
C SER A 380 -10.77 -10.04 -0.32
N SER A 381 -10.76 -9.40 0.85
CA SER A 381 -11.50 -9.89 2.02
C SER A 381 -13.02 -9.89 1.80
N ILE A 382 -13.68 -10.88 2.41
CA ILE A 382 -15.14 -11.01 2.48
C ILE A 382 -15.51 -10.92 3.95
N VAL A 383 -16.42 -10.01 4.29
CA VAL A 383 -16.71 -9.64 5.68
C VAL A 383 -18.18 -9.89 6.01
N LEU A 384 -18.43 -10.45 7.19
CA LEU A 384 -19.73 -10.52 7.85
C LEU A 384 -19.59 -9.85 9.22
N GLN A 385 -20.20 -8.68 9.42
CA GLN A 385 -20.26 -8.01 10.73
C GLN A 385 -21.55 -8.42 11.44
N MET A 386 -21.41 -8.90 12.67
CA MET A 386 -22.50 -9.55 13.40
C MET A 386 -23.16 -8.65 14.46
N GLY A 387 -22.53 -7.53 14.80
CA GLY A 387 -22.98 -6.67 15.88
C GLY A 387 -22.14 -5.42 16.06
N ASP A 388 -22.39 -4.72 17.15
CA ASP A 388 -21.75 -3.46 17.54
C ASP A 388 -20.52 -3.66 18.44
N GLY A 389 -20.00 -4.90 18.51
CA GLY A 389 -18.90 -5.28 19.39
C GLY A 389 -19.29 -5.55 20.83
N SER A 390 -20.60 -5.60 21.14
CA SER A 390 -21.07 -6.16 22.41
C SER A 390 -21.10 -7.69 22.43
N GLY A 391 -20.94 -8.31 21.26
CA GLY A 391 -20.99 -9.74 21.05
C GLY A 391 -19.60 -10.38 20.95
N SER A 392 -19.62 -11.60 20.41
CA SER A 392 -18.43 -12.26 19.90
C SER A 392 -18.87 -13.42 19.01
N PRO A 393 -18.50 -13.47 17.71
CA PRO A 393 -18.98 -14.51 16.83
C PRO A 393 -18.27 -15.84 17.11
N ARG A 394 -19.07 -16.87 17.41
CA ARG A 394 -18.61 -18.24 17.50
C ARG A 394 -18.88 -18.98 16.19
N VAL A 395 -17.90 -18.93 15.30
CA VAL A 395 -17.94 -19.64 14.01
C VAL A 395 -17.68 -21.14 14.22
N THR A 396 -18.53 -21.98 13.66
CA THR A 396 -18.43 -23.45 13.75
C THR A 396 -18.13 -24.10 12.40
N SER A 397 -18.52 -23.47 11.30
CA SER A 397 -18.11 -23.87 9.95
C SER A 397 -18.21 -22.69 8.99
N TYR A 398 -17.45 -22.74 7.90
CA TYR A 398 -17.55 -21.79 6.79
C TYR A 398 -17.09 -22.45 5.48
N ALA A 399 -17.53 -21.89 4.36
CA ALA A 399 -17.03 -22.24 3.03
C ALA A 399 -17.15 -21.04 2.08
N LEU A 400 -16.19 -20.93 1.17
CA LEU A 400 -16.25 -20.06 0.01
C LEU A 400 -16.24 -20.95 -1.23
N SER A 401 -17.14 -20.71 -2.17
CA SER A 401 -17.21 -21.49 -3.41
C SER A 401 -17.33 -20.60 -4.63
N VAL A 402 -16.81 -21.05 -5.77
CA VAL A 402 -16.98 -20.42 -7.08
C VAL A 402 -17.33 -21.50 -8.09
N ASN A 403 -18.36 -21.28 -8.91
CA ASN A 403 -18.84 -22.27 -9.90
C ASN A 403 -19.10 -23.67 -9.30
N GLY A 404 -19.58 -23.73 -8.05
CA GLY A 404 -19.86 -24.97 -7.34
C GLY A 404 -18.63 -25.71 -6.77
N ALA A 405 -17.43 -25.16 -6.91
CA ALA A 405 -16.21 -25.70 -6.32
C ALA A 405 -15.76 -24.86 -5.11
N VAL A 406 -15.41 -25.53 -4.01
CA VAL A 406 -14.87 -24.88 -2.80
C VAL A 406 -13.49 -24.28 -3.11
N VAL A 407 -13.31 -23.02 -2.72
CA VAL A 407 -12.07 -22.26 -2.85
C VAL A 407 -11.33 -22.30 -1.52
N PRO A 408 -10.01 -22.58 -1.49
CA PRO A 408 -9.22 -22.46 -0.28
C PRO A 408 -9.30 -21.05 0.29
N SER A 409 -9.74 -20.96 1.53
CA SER A 409 -9.82 -19.70 2.28
C SER A 409 -9.42 -19.89 3.73
N CYS A 410 -9.04 -18.79 4.35
CA CYS A 410 -8.75 -18.64 5.77
C CYS A 410 -9.87 -17.80 6.38
N LEU A 411 -10.18 -18.00 7.66
CA LEU A 411 -11.16 -17.17 8.36
C LEU A 411 -10.55 -16.65 9.65
N ILE A 412 -10.65 -15.34 9.85
CA ILE A 412 -10.24 -14.65 11.07
C ILE A 412 -11.44 -13.97 11.76
N THR A 413 -11.42 -13.98 13.09
CA THR A 413 -12.32 -13.27 14.01
C THR A 413 -11.49 -12.76 15.19
N GLU A 414 -12.07 -11.97 16.09
CA GLU A 414 -11.37 -11.50 17.28
C GLU A 414 -10.94 -12.65 18.23
N ASN A 415 -11.58 -13.81 18.12
CA ASN A 415 -11.26 -14.99 18.93
C ASN A 415 -10.08 -15.81 18.41
N ASN A 416 -9.89 -15.88 17.10
CA ASN A 416 -8.91 -16.78 16.49
C ASN A 416 -7.75 -16.04 15.82
N TYR A 417 -7.83 -14.72 15.64
CA TYR A 417 -6.72 -13.93 15.12
C TYR A 417 -5.52 -14.04 16.06
N ASN A 418 -4.43 -14.56 15.54
CA ASN A 418 -3.18 -14.81 16.20
C ASN A 418 -2.04 -14.14 15.42
N ASN A 419 -1.19 -13.42 16.12
CA ASN A 419 -0.03 -12.74 15.56
C ASN A 419 1.18 -12.97 16.47
N PRO A 420 2.39 -13.22 15.94
CA PRO A 420 3.60 -13.36 16.75
C PRO A 420 3.92 -12.11 17.57
N ASP A 421 3.51 -10.92 17.12
CA ASP A 421 3.62 -9.68 17.88
C ASP A 421 2.35 -9.47 18.75
N PRO A 422 2.48 -9.45 20.09
CA PRO A 422 1.32 -9.32 20.98
C PRO A 422 0.55 -8.01 20.82
N PHE A 423 1.24 -6.92 20.47
CA PHE A 423 0.59 -5.62 20.28
C PHE A 423 -0.27 -5.63 19.01
N ALA A 424 0.30 -6.06 17.88
CA ALA A 424 -0.40 -6.28 16.62
C ALA A 424 -1.56 -7.27 16.78
N GLN A 425 -1.38 -8.33 17.57
CA GLN A 425 -2.47 -9.25 17.91
C GLN A 425 -3.61 -8.52 18.62
N SER A 426 -3.31 -7.78 19.69
CA SER A 426 -4.33 -7.06 20.46
C SER A 426 -5.06 -6.01 19.62
N THR A 427 -4.33 -5.29 18.76
CA THR A 427 -4.89 -4.31 17.83
C THR A 427 -5.80 -4.96 16.81
N GLY A 428 -5.36 -6.04 16.15
CA GLY A 428 -6.17 -6.71 15.13
C GLY A 428 -7.43 -7.35 15.72
N ARG A 429 -7.32 -7.92 16.93
CA ARG A 429 -8.50 -8.42 17.66
C ARG A 429 -9.46 -7.30 18.01
N LYS A 430 -8.97 -6.16 18.48
CA LYS A 430 -9.82 -5.00 18.79
C LYS A 430 -10.55 -4.49 17.54
N ILE A 431 -9.86 -4.41 16.41
CA ILE A 431 -10.49 -3.96 15.15
C ILE A 431 -11.61 -4.91 14.74
N LEU A 432 -11.40 -6.23 14.86
CA LEU A 432 -12.44 -7.23 14.56
C LEU A 432 -13.60 -7.17 15.57
N ASP A 433 -13.29 -6.97 16.86
CA ASP A 433 -14.24 -6.89 17.97
C ASP A 433 -15.18 -5.68 17.82
N ASP A 434 -14.69 -4.52 17.37
CA ASP A 434 -15.47 -3.28 17.24
C ASP A 434 -16.80 -3.45 16.44
N GLN A 435 -16.91 -4.45 15.56
CA GLN A 435 -18.15 -4.80 14.83
C GLN A 435 -18.45 -6.31 14.77
N ASP A 436 -17.94 -7.09 15.73
CA ASP A 436 -18.08 -8.56 15.75
C ASP A 436 -17.77 -9.19 14.37
N ALA A 437 -16.65 -8.78 13.76
CA ALA A 437 -16.34 -9.06 12.37
C ALA A 437 -15.83 -10.49 12.16
N ILE A 438 -16.44 -11.18 11.20
CA ILE A 438 -15.95 -12.42 10.63
C ILE A 438 -15.38 -12.12 9.25
N VAL A 439 -14.09 -12.37 9.05
CA VAL A 439 -13.41 -12.10 7.78
C VAL A 439 -12.94 -13.40 7.14
N ILE A 440 -13.36 -13.65 5.91
CA ILE A 440 -12.84 -14.71 5.04
C ILE A 440 -11.79 -14.11 4.10
N ILE A 441 -10.61 -14.71 4.08
CA ILE A 441 -9.47 -14.35 3.23
C ILE A 441 -9.26 -15.49 2.23
N PRO A 442 -9.61 -15.31 0.94
CA PRO A 442 -9.33 -16.30 -0.09
C PRO A 442 -7.82 -16.46 -0.31
N ARG A 443 -7.33 -17.70 -0.50
CA ARG A 443 -5.89 -17.98 -0.68
C ARG A 443 -5.28 -17.35 -1.92
N SER A 444 -6.10 -17.08 -2.93
CA SER A 444 -5.68 -16.54 -4.21
C SER A 444 -6.65 -15.45 -4.65
N PRO A 445 -6.22 -14.53 -5.53
CA PRO A 445 -7.09 -13.52 -6.12
C PRO A 445 -8.42 -14.12 -6.60
N LEU A 446 -9.51 -13.41 -6.32
CA LEU A 446 -10.83 -13.79 -6.81
C LEU A 446 -10.83 -13.79 -8.35
N LEU A 447 -11.49 -14.77 -8.94
CA LEU A 447 -11.70 -14.84 -10.38
C LEU A 447 -12.64 -13.71 -10.77
N ALA A 448 -12.27 -12.89 -11.76
CA ALA A 448 -13.14 -11.84 -12.28
C ALA A 448 -14.28 -12.41 -13.15
N ASN A 449 -15.45 -11.74 -13.17
CA ASN A 449 -16.68 -12.21 -13.84
C ASN A 449 -17.13 -13.58 -13.36
N SER A 450 -16.97 -13.85 -12.06
CA SER A 450 -17.38 -15.09 -11.43
C SER A 450 -18.33 -14.80 -10.27
N THR A 451 -19.25 -15.73 -10.03
CA THR A 451 -20.14 -15.67 -8.87
C THR A 451 -19.57 -16.54 -7.76
N TYR A 452 -19.39 -15.93 -6.60
CA TYR A 452 -18.96 -16.58 -5.38
C TYR A 452 -20.16 -16.81 -4.47
N THR A 453 -20.18 -17.96 -3.81
CA THR A 453 -21.15 -18.29 -2.76
C THR A 453 -20.41 -18.42 -1.44
N VAL A 454 -20.93 -17.76 -0.42
CA VAL A 454 -20.41 -17.75 0.93
C VAL A 454 -21.37 -18.48 1.83
N HIS A 455 -20.83 -19.35 2.67
CA HIS A 455 -21.55 -20.05 3.73
C HIS A 455 -20.81 -19.85 5.05
N ILE A 456 -21.50 -19.40 6.09
CA ILE A 456 -20.96 -19.25 7.45
C ILE A 456 -21.99 -19.77 8.44
N VAL A 457 -21.58 -20.62 9.37
CA VAL A 457 -22.38 -20.99 10.55
C VAL A 457 -21.76 -20.36 11.79
N ALA A 458 -22.41 -19.32 12.31
CA ALA A 458 -21.99 -18.60 13.50
C ALA A 458 -23.14 -18.54 14.52
N ASN A 459 -22.83 -18.73 15.80
CA ASN A 459 -23.80 -18.66 16.90
C ASN A 459 -25.04 -19.58 16.72
N GLY A 460 -24.89 -20.69 15.98
CA GLY A 460 -25.97 -21.63 15.69
C GLY A 460 -26.89 -21.23 14.53
N GLN A 461 -26.62 -20.11 13.85
CA GLN A 461 -27.34 -19.63 12.68
C GLN A 461 -26.49 -19.78 11.40
N SER A 462 -27.16 -20.07 10.28
CA SER A 462 -26.55 -20.10 8.95
C SER A 462 -26.70 -18.75 8.26
N TYR A 463 -25.63 -18.30 7.62
CA TYR A 463 -25.56 -17.11 6.79
C TYR A 463 -25.06 -17.53 5.42
N ASP A 464 -25.92 -17.39 4.41
CA ASP A 464 -25.70 -17.86 3.06
C ASP A 464 -26.01 -16.73 2.08
N TRP A 465 -25.03 -16.36 1.25
CA TRP A 465 -25.24 -15.37 0.21
C TRP A 465 -24.29 -15.56 -0.97
N SER A 466 -24.56 -14.85 -2.05
CA SER A 466 -23.66 -14.77 -3.20
C SER A 466 -23.35 -13.34 -3.57
N PHE A 467 -22.18 -13.15 -4.18
CA PHE A 467 -21.79 -11.90 -4.83
C PHE A 467 -21.05 -12.23 -6.13
N SER A 468 -20.93 -11.24 -7.00
CA SER A 468 -20.19 -11.39 -8.27
C SER A 468 -18.94 -10.52 -8.28
N THR A 469 -17.99 -10.89 -9.12
CA THR A 469 -16.82 -10.06 -9.41
C THR A 469 -16.90 -9.47 -10.81
N THR A 470 -16.33 -8.29 -11.04
CA THR A 470 -16.24 -7.64 -12.36
C THR A 470 -14.79 -7.32 -12.70
N ASN A 471 -14.50 -6.99 -13.96
CA ASN A 471 -13.13 -6.60 -14.38
C ASN A 471 -12.81 -5.13 -14.13
N SER A 472 -13.82 -4.31 -13.82
CA SER A 472 -13.68 -2.87 -13.73
C SER A 472 -14.69 -2.28 -12.75
N PRO A 473 -14.39 -1.11 -12.17
CA PRO A 473 -15.38 -0.33 -11.46
C PRO A 473 -16.59 0.01 -12.35
N PRO A 474 -17.76 0.28 -11.76
CA PRO A 474 -18.90 0.86 -12.47
C PRO A 474 -18.47 2.10 -13.25
N THR A 475 -18.90 2.21 -14.51
CA THR A 475 -18.77 3.45 -15.29
C THR A 475 -19.89 4.39 -14.87
N ASN A 476 -19.55 5.63 -14.49
CA ASN A 476 -20.54 6.70 -14.35
C ASN A 476 -21.27 6.98 -15.66
#